data_AF-A0A804R4R6-F1
#
_entry.id   AF-A0A804R4R6-F1
#
_cell.length_a   1.000
_cell.length_b   1.000
_cell.length_c   1.000
_cell.angle_alpha   90.00
_cell.angle_beta   90.00
_cell.angle_gamma   90.00
#
_symmetry.space_group_name_H-M   'P 1'
#
loop_
_entity.id
_entity.type
_entity.pdbx_description
1 polymer ?
#
loop_
_entity_poly.entity_id
_entity_poly.type
_entity_poly.pdbx_seq_one_letter_code
_entity_poly.pdbx_strand_id
1 'polypeptide(L)'
;MEIILGGVASISDEISWFKNEATVWGVDLASVSPLKANLEYHRFLRSFTEPEISYAVAVTTFWTIETVYQDSFGFCIQDGNKTPPELLGTCQRWGSAGFRQYCQSLQSIVDRCLANAPADAVQSAEEAFVRVLELEIGFWDMSSSRS
;
A
#
# COMPACT_ATOMS: atom_id res chain seq x y z
N MET A 1 -11.57 -11.70 9.31
CA MET A 1 -10.40 -11.54 10.21
C MET A 1 -9.17 -12.23 9.64
N GLU A 2 -9.29 -13.46 9.11
CA GLU A 2 -8.16 -14.21 8.52
C GLU A 2 -7.44 -13.48 7.37
N ILE A 3 -8.16 -12.76 6.49
CA ILE A 3 -7.54 -11.99 5.40
C ILE A 3 -6.63 -10.88 5.94
N ILE A 4 -7.12 -10.07 6.88
CA ILE A 4 -6.34 -8.98 7.49
C ILE A 4 -5.15 -9.55 8.28
N LEU A 5 -5.35 -10.65 9.02
CA LEU A 5 -4.28 -11.32 9.74
C LEU A 5 -3.19 -11.85 8.79
N GLY A 6 -3.59 -12.41 7.65
CA GLY A 6 -2.66 -12.85 6.60
C GLY A 6 -1.81 -11.70 6.05
N GLY A 7 -2.43 -10.54 5.80
CA GLY A 7 -1.71 -9.32 5.39
C GLY A 7 -0.74 -8.80 6.45
N VAL A 8 -1.15 -8.80 7.72
CA VAL A 8 -0.25 -8.41 8.83
C VAL A 8 0.92 -9.39 8.97
N ALA A 9 0.69 -10.68 8.77
CA ALA A 9 1.76 -11.67 8.77
C ALA A 9 2.76 -11.45 7.62
N SER A 10 2.29 -11.09 6.42
CA SER A 10 3.17 -10.83 5.27
C SER A 10 4.06 -9.59 5.46
N ILE A 11 3.64 -8.59 6.24
CA ILE A 11 4.47 -7.42 6.57
C ILE A 11 5.79 -7.82 7.25
N SER A 12 5.79 -8.86 8.09
CA SER A 12 7.02 -9.36 8.72
C SER A 12 8.01 -9.91 7.68
N ASP A 13 7.50 -10.65 6.69
CA ASP A 13 8.30 -11.19 5.59
C ASP A 13 8.78 -10.08 4.65
N GLU A 14 7.96 -9.05 4.41
CA GLU A 14 8.34 -7.87 3.63
C GLU A 14 9.46 -7.07 4.28
N ILE A 15 9.39 -6.81 5.60
CA ILE A 15 10.46 -6.12 6.34
C ILE A 15 11.77 -6.90 6.23
N SER A 16 11.70 -8.23 6.33
CA SER A 16 12.87 -9.10 6.20
C SER A 16 13.46 -9.05 4.78
N TRP A 17 12.59 -9.02 3.77
CA TRP A 17 12.99 -8.86 2.37
C TRP A 17 13.64 -7.48 2.11
N PHE A 18 13.06 -6.37 2.59
CA PHE A 18 13.66 -5.03 2.45
C PHE A 18 15.06 -4.94 3.08
N LYS A 19 15.28 -5.59 4.23
CA LYS A 19 16.62 -5.66 4.86
C LYS A 19 17.64 -6.43 4.00
N ASN A 20 17.20 -7.51 3.36
CA ASN A 20 18.03 -8.26 2.42
C ASN A 20 18.37 -7.42 1.19
N GLU A 21 17.38 -6.79 0.56
CA GLU A 21 17.59 -5.92 -0.59
C GLU A 21 18.53 -4.76 -0.25
N ALA A 22 18.36 -4.12 0.90
CA ALA A 22 19.26 -3.07 1.36
C ALA A 22 20.72 -3.55 1.43
N THR A 23 20.95 -4.81 1.84
CA THR A 23 22.28 -5.41 1.85
C THR A 23 22.81 -5.66 0.43
N VAL A 24 21.97 -6.21 -0.46
CA VAL A 24 22.32 -6.48 -1.87
C VAL A 24 22.69 -5.19 -2.62
N TRP A 25 21.95 -4.11 -2.38
CA TRP A 25 22.13 -2.83 -3.05
C TRP A 25 23.05 -1.86 -2.30
N GLY A 26 23.62 -2.25 -1.15
CA GLY A 26 24.53 -1.41 -0.37
C GLY A 26 23.87 -0.17 0.25
N VAL A 27 22.57 -0.24 0.57
CA VAL A 27 21.81 0.84 1.19
C VAL A 27 21.84 0.69 2.71
N ASP A 28 22.36 1.68 3.43
CA ASP A 28 22.24 1.75 4.88
C ASP A 28 20.89 2.36 5.28
N LEU A 29 19.90 1.51 5.59
CA LEU A 29 18.56 1.93 6.00
C LEU A 29 18.56 2.87 7.22
N ALA A 30 19.55 2.79 8.12
CA ALA A 30 19.62 3.67 9.29
C ALA A 30 20.04 5.10 8.93
N SER A 31 20.75 5.27 7.81
CA SER A 31 21.17 6.57 7.29
C SER A 31 20.09 7.28 6.46
N VAL A 32 19.07 6.55 6.00
CA VAL A 32 18.00 7.08 5.15
C VAL A 32 17.07 7.97 5.98
N SER A 33 17.10 9.27 5.69
CA SER A 33 16.18 10.23 6.31
C SER A 33 14.84 10.25 5.57
N PRO A 34 13.68 10.16 6.26
CA PRO A 34 12.39 10.20 5.60
C PRO A 34 12.15 11.57 4.95
N LEU A 35 11.71 11.56 3.69
CA LEU A 35 11.32 12.77 2.96
C LEU A 35 9.95 13.28 3.41
N LYS A 36 9.60 14.49 2.98
CA LYS A 36 8.32 15.14 3.34
C LYS A 36 7.11 14.23 3.02
N ALA A 37 7.07 13.63 1.83
CA ALA A 37 5.98 12.73 1.43
C ALA A 37 5.83 11.53 2.38
N ASN A 38 6.95 10.90 2.78
CA ASN A 38 6.94 9.81 3.77
C ASN A 38 6.37 10.24 5.11
N LEU A 39 6.76 11.42 5.60
CA LEU A 39 6.30 11.94 6.88
C LEU A 39 4.81 12.30 6.85
N GLU A 40 4.32 12.88 5.75
CA GLU A 40 2.90 13.20 5.56
C GLU A 40 2.05 11.94 5.49
N TYR A 41 2.51 10.93 4.75
CA TYR A 41 1.83 9.64 4.67
C TYR A 41 1.81 8.95 6.04
N HIS A 42 2.95 8.91 6.74
CA HIS A 42 3.02 8.34 8.09
C HIS A 42 2.07 9.03 9.07
N ARG A 43 2.01 10.37 9.04
CA ARG A 43 1.07 11.13 9.89
C ARG A 43 -0.38 10.78 9.59
N PHE A 44 -0.74 10.65 8.32
CA PHE A 44 -2.08 10.21 7.93
C PHE A 44 -2.40 8.81 8.46
N LEU A 45 -1.51 7.83 8.29
CA LEU A 45 -1.74 6.48 8.83
C LEU A 45 -1.85 6.47 10.37
N ARG A 46 -1.11 7.36 11.05
CA ARG A 46 -1.17 7.49 12.52
C ARG A 46 -2.52 8.02 13.01
N SER A 47 -3.25 8.84 12.26
CA SER A 47 -4.57 9.31 12.68
C SER A 47 -5.62 8.20 12.75
N PHE A 48 -5.38 7.06 12.07
CA PHE A 48 -6.25 5.87 12.15
C PHE A 48 -6.16 5.12 13.50
N THR A 49 -5.29 5.57 14.40
CA THR A 49 -5.24 5.07 15.78
C THR A 49 -6.20 5.79 16.72
N GLU A 50 -6.89 6.83 16.24
CA GLU A 50 -7.91 7.57 16.97
C GLU A 50 -9.20 6.74 17.08
N PRO A 51 -9.83 6.67 18.26
CA PRO A 51 -10.99 5.80 18.51
C PRO A 51 -12.25 6.17 17.70
N GLU A 52 -12.29 7.38 17.13
CA GLU A 52 -13.41 7.89 16.34
C GLU A 52 -13.46 7.34 14.90
N ILE A 53 -12.41 6.66 14.44
CA ILE A 53 -12.33 6.17 13.07
C ILE A 53 -13.18 4.91 12.89
N SER A 54 -14.20 5.02 12.03
CA SER A 54 -15.06 3.90 11.66
C SER A 54 -14.26 2.79 10.97
N TYR A 55 -14.62 1.54 11.26
CA TYR A 55 -14.03 0.37 10.61
C TYR A 55 -14.16 0.41 9.08
N ALA A 56 -15.26 0.95 8.55
CA ALA A 56 -15.45 1.08 7.11
C ALA A 56 -14.39 2.00 6.47
N VAL A 57 -14.03 3.09 7.16
CA VAL A 57 -12.99 4.03 6.71
C VAL A 57 -11.63 3.34 6.78
N ALA A 58 -11.28 2.71 7.91
CA ALA A 58 -10.01 2.02 8.10
C ALA A 58 -9.77 0.91 7.07
N VAL A 59 -10.77 0.05 6.82
CA VAL A 59 -10.62 -1.06 5.86
C VAL A 59 -10.56 -0.57 4.42
N THR A 60 -11.27 0.52 4.08
CA THR A 60 -11.18 1.17 2.75
C THR A 60 -9.79 1.73 2.51
N THR A 61 -9.24 2.46 3.49
CA THR A 61 -7.87 2.96 3.44
C THR A 61 -6.86 1.83 3.26
N PHE A 62 -6.97 0.77 4.07
CA PHE A 62 -6.06 -0.38 3.96
C PHE A 62 -6.11 -1.04 2.57
N TRP A 63 -7.31 -1.32 2.06
CA TRP A 63 -7.49 -1.88 0.72
C TRP A 63 -6.92 -0.97 -0.37
N THR A 64 -7.07 0.35 -0.25
CA THR A 64 -6.61 1.30 -1.27
C THR A 64 -5.09 1.27 -1.39
N ILE A 65 -4.38 1.29 -0.26
CA ILE A 65 -2.91 1.23 -0.21
C ILE A 65 -2.40 -0.04 -0.91
N GLU A 66 -2.96 -1.19 -0.52
CA GLU A 66 -2.58 -2.49 -1.08
C GLU A 66 -2.86 -2.56 -2.60
N THR A 67 -4.01 -2.03 -3.01
CA THR A 67 -4.44 -2.07 -4.43
C THR A 67 -3.59 -1.16 -5.31
N VAL A 68 -3.18 0.02 -4.82
CA VAL A 68 -2.28 0.92 -5.57
C VAL A 68 -0.96 0.22 -5.86
N TYR A 69 -0.38 -0.48 -4.88
CA TYR A 69 0.82 -1.29 -5.10
C TYR A 69 0.57 -2.41 -6.10
N GLN A 70 -0.54 -3.14 -5.95
CA GLN A 70 -0.87 -4.24 -6.85
C GLN A 70 -0.98 -3.77 -8.29
N ASP A 71 -1.70 -2.68 -8.54
CA ASP A 71 -1.92 -2.19 -9.90
C ASP A 71 -0.62 -1.66 -10.49
N SER A 72 0.13 -0.87 -9.72
CA SER A 72 1.42 -0.31 -10.15
C SER A 72 2.40 -1.40 -10.57
N PHE A 73 2.63 -2.41 -9.73
CA PHE A 73 3.55 -3.51 -10.02
C PHE A 73 2.96 -4.54 -10.99
N GLY A 74 1.64 -4.64 -11.09
CA GLY A 74 0.96 -5.44 -12.10
C GLY A 74 1.35 -5.00 -13.52
N PHE A 75 1.46 -3.69 -13.78
CA PHE A 75 1.96 -3.18 -15.07
C PHE A 75 3.43 -3.53 -15.31
N CYS A 76 4.25 -3.60 -14.26
CA CYS A 76 5.68 -3.90 -14.35
C CYS A 76 5.98 -5.35 -14.76
N ILE A 77 5.02 -6.27 -14.69
CA ILE A 77 5.24 -7.69 -15.00
C ILE A 77 4.46 -8.20 -16.22
N GLN A 78 3.69 -7.33 -16.88
CA GLN A 78 2.93 -7.67 -18.09
C GLN A 78 3.84 -7.89 -19.29
N ASP A 79 3.37 -8.67 -20.27
CA ASP A 79 4.10 -8.88 -21.52
C ASP A 79 4.40 -7.54 -22.21
N GLY A 80 5.66 -7.34 -22.62
CA GLY A 80 6.11 -6.10 -23.26
C GLY A 80 6.49 -4.97 -22.30
N ASN A 81 6.51 -5.21 -20.98
CA ASN A 81 7.09 -4.27 -20.02
C ASN A 81 8.59 -4.03 -20.29
N LYS A 82 9.12 -2.92 -19.76
CA LYS A 82 10.55 -2.55 -19.83
C LYS A 82 11.21 -2.57 -18.45
N THR A 83 10.68 -3.36 -17.53
CA THR A 83 11.22 -3.48 -16.18
C THR A 83 12.63 -4.05 -16.25
N PRO A 84 13.62 -3.39 -15.65
CA PRO A 84 14.98 -3.93 -15.57
C PRO A 84 14.97 -5.34 -14.94
N PRO A 85 15.71 -6.33 -15.50
CA PRO A 85 15.71 -7.69 -14.98
C PRO A 85 16.02 -7.79 -13.48
N GLU A 86 16.88 -6.92 -12.98
CA GLU A 86 17.26 -6.81 -11.57
C GLU A 86 16.11 -6.38 -10.64
N LEU A 87 15.10 -5.67 -11.16
CA LEU A 87 13.93 -5.22 -10.40
C LEU A 87 12.72 -6.14 -10.56
N LEU A 88 12.79 -7.14 -11.44
CA LEU A 88 11.65 -8.02 -11.72
C LEU A 88 11.21 -8.80 -10.48
N GLY A 89 12.15 -9.21 -9.63
CA GLY A 89 11.84 -9.89 -8.36
C GLY A 89 11.02 -9.01 -7.42
N THR A 90 11.36 -7.73 -7.32
CA THR A 90 10.58 -6.73 -6.59
C THR A 90 9.17 -6.60 -7.17
N CYS A 91 9.07 -6.46 -8.50
CA CYS A 91 7.78 -6.33 -9.17
C CYS A 91 6.89 -7.56 -9.02
N GLN A 92 7.46 -8.76 -8.92
CA GLN A 92 6.69 -9.99 -8.70
C GLN A 92 6.02 -10.04 -7.33
N ARG A 93 6.57 -9.40 -6.28
CA ARG A 93 5.96 -9.44 -4.94
C ARG A 93 4.54 -8.88 -4.96
N TRP A 94 4.40 -7.65 -5.45
CA TRP A 94 3.12 -6.94 -5.49
C TRP A 94 2.39 -7.09 -6.83
N GLY A 95 3.09 -7.45 -7.92
CA GLY A 95 2.45 -7.71 -9.21
C GLY A 95 1.83 -9.10 -9.35
N SER A 96 2.17 -10.05 -8.46
CA SER A 96 1.74 -11.45 -8.59
C SER A 96 0.22 -11.65 -8.59
N ALA A 97 -0.21 -12.76 -9.19
CA ALA A 97 -1.61 -13.20 -9.14
C ALA A 97 -2.08 -13.46 -7.69
N GLY A 98 -1.19 -13.92 -6.81
CA GLY A 98 -1.51 -14.14 -5.39
C GLY A 98 -1.82 -12.84 -4.67
N PHE A 99 -1.00 -11.80 -4.85
CA PHE A 99 -1.25 -10.49 -4.26
C PHE A 99 -2.52 -9.83 -4.84
N ARG A 100 -2.76 -9.97 -6.15
CA ARG A 100 -4.03 -9.57 -6.78
C ARG A 100 -5.25 -10.22 -6.12
N GLN A 101 -5.20 -11.53 -5.88
CA GLN A 101 -6.29 -12.24 -5.21
C GLN A 101 -6.50 -11.76 -3.77
N TYR A 102 -5.42 -11.43 -3.06
CA TYR A 102 -5.49 -10.83 -1.73
C TYR A 102 -6.17 -9.46 -1.76
N CYS A 103 -5.79 -8.55 -2.68
CA CYS A 103 -6.44 -7.25 -2.85
C CYS A 103 -7.93 -7.39 -3.20
N GLN A 104 -8.31 -8.34 -4.07
CA GLN A 104 -9.71 -8.64 -4.39
C GLN A 104 -10.51 -9.16 -3.17
N SER A 105 -9.84 -9.93 -2.31
CA SER A 105 -10.45 -10.41 -1.06
C SER A 105 -10.68 -9.26 -0.07
N LEU A 106 -9.74 -8.29 0.01
CA LEU A 106 -9.92 -7.05 0.76
C LEU A 106 -11.07 -6.21 0.19
N GLN A 107 -11.14 -6.06 -1.14
CA GLN A 107 -12.21 -5.33 -1.81
C GLN A 107 -13.59 -5.87 -1.41
N SER A 108 -13.75 -7.20 -1.41
CA SER A 108 -15.00 -7.85 -1.00
C SER A 108 -15.40 -7.53 0.45
N ILE A 109 -14.44 -7.27 1.33
CA ILE A 109 -14.70 -6.83 2.71
C ILE A 109 -15.14 -5.36 2.70
N VAL A 110 -14.43 -4.50 1.96
CA VAL A 110 -14.74 -3.07 1.81
C VAL A 110 -16.15 -2.88 1.26
N ASP A 111 -16.49 -3.54 0.16
CA ASP A 111 -17.80 -3.44 -0.50
C ASP A 111 -18.94 -3.78 0.48
N ARG A 112 -18.76 -4.86 1.26
CA ARG A 112 -19.73 -5.26 2.29
C ARG A 112 -19.80 -4.24 3.43
N CYS A 113 -18.68 -3.67 3.85
CA CYS A 113 -18.65 -2.66 4.91
C CYS A 113 -19.36 -1.38 4.47
N LEU A 114 -19.07 -0.89 3.28
CA LEU A 114 -19.66 0.33 2.73
C LEU A 114 -21.17 0.17 2.47
N ALA A 115 -21.60 -1.00 1.97
CA ALA A 115 -23.03 -1.27 1.75
C ALA A 115 -23.89 -1.22 3.04
N ASN A 116 -23.27 -1.40 4.21
CA ASN A 116 -23.94 -1.39 5.51
C ASN A 116 -23.55 -0.19 6.39
N ALA A 117 -22.71 0.71 5.90
CA ALA A 117 -22.23 1.86 6.65
C ALA A 117 -23.23 3.02 6.61
N PRO A 118 -23.30 3.85 7.65
CA PRO A 118 -24.05 5.10 7.61
C PRO A 118 -23.42 6.07 6.60
N ALA A 119 -24.21 7.01 6.09
CA ALA A 119 -23.81 7.89 4.98
C ALA A 119 -22.58 8.75 5.29
N ASP A 120 -22.44 9.21 6.53
CA ASP A 120 -21.26 9.93 7.02
C ASP A 120 -20.00 9.07 6.95
N ALA A 121 -20.07 7.80 7.38
CA ALA A 121 -18.94 6.88 7.28
C ALA A 121 -18.57 6.53 5.83
N VAL A 122 -19.56 6.45 4.93
CA VAL A 122 -19.31 6.26 3.48
C VAL A 122 -18.57 7.48 2.91
N GLN A 123 -19.03 8.69 3.24
CA GLN A 123 -18.38 9.93 2.82
C GLN A 123 -16.94 10.00 3.35
N SER A 124 -16.72 9.73 4.64
CA SER A 124 -15.36 9.72 5.22
C SER A 124 -14.47 8.65 4.60
N ALA A 125 -15.02 7.51 4.16
CA ALA A 125 -14.26 6.48 3.46
C ALA A 125 -13.84 6.95 2.06
N GLU A 126 -14.69 7.68 1.34
CA GLU A 126 -14.35 8.30 0.06
C GLU A 126 -13.27 9.38 0.22
N GLU A 127 -13.39 10.25 1.23
CA GLU A 127 -12.38 11.25 1.56
C GLU A 127 -11.02 10.60 1.87
N ALA A 128 -11.02 9.50 2.63
CA ALA A 128 -9.82 8.75 2.93
C ALA A 128 -9.24 8.05 1.69
N PHE A 129 -10.09 7.51 0.80
CA PHE A 129 -9.68 6.93 -0.47
C PHE A 129 -8.94 7.95 -1.35
N VAL A 130 -9.54 9.13 -1.56
CA VAL A 130 -8.91 10.22 -2.34
C VAL A 130 -7.60 10.65 -1.69
N ARG A 131 -7.59 10.77 -0.35
CA ARG A 131 -6.39 11.18 0.37
C ARG A 131 -5.24 10.19 0.23
N VAL A 132 -5.52 8.88 0.22
CA VAL A 132 -4.50 7.86 -0.05
C VAL A 132 -3.91 8.06 -1.45
N LEU A 133 -4.74 8.26 -2.48
CA LEU A 133 -4.25 8.46 -3.84
C LEU A 133 -3.36 9.69 -3.99
N GLU A 134 -3.70 10.81 -3.34
CA GLU A 134 -2.85 12.00 -3.30
C GLU A 134 -1.49 11.73 -2.64
N LEU A 135 -1.49 10.99 -1.52
CA LEU A 135 -0.28 10.64 -0.79
C LEU A 135 0.60 9.66 -1.60
N GLU A 136 -0.02 8.70 -2.29
CA GLU A 136 0.65 7.78 -3.20
C GLU A 136 1.36 8.54 -4.33
N ILE A 137 0.71 9.51 -4.98
CA ILE A 137 1.35 10.33 -6.01
C ILE A 137 2.62 11.00 -5.45
N GLY A 138 2.53 11.64 -4.28
CA GLY A 138 3.70 12.25 -3.64
C GLY A 138 4.79 11.24 -3.26
N PHE A 139 4.42 10.03 -2.88
CA PHE A 139 5.35 8.93 -2.58
C PHE A 139 6.06 8.43 -3.84
N TRP A 140 5.37 8.28 -4.97
CA TRP A 140 5.99 7.90 -6.24
C TRP A 140 6.91 9.01 -6.78
N ASP A 141 6.48 10.27 -6.69
CA ASP A 141 7.25 11.42 -7.16
C ASP A 141 8.59 11.56 -6.45
N MET A 142 8.67 11.22 -5.16
CA MET A 142 9.92 11.28 -4.38
C MET A 142 11.00 10.30 -4.89
N SER A 143 10.60 9.28 -5.64
CA SER A 143 11.51 8.27 -6.21
C SER A 143 11.89 8.60 -7.66
N SER A 144 11.27 9.62 -8.25
CA SER A 144 11.60 10.10 -9.59
C SER A 144 12.81 11.02 -9.54
N SER A 145 13.59 11.11 -10.62
CA SER A 145 14.77 11.97 -10.72
C SER A 145 14.47 13.49 -10.73
N ARG A 146 13.27 13.90 -10.31
CA ARG A 146 12.80 15.29 -10.26
C ARG A 146 12.60 15.82 -8.83
N SER A 147 12.97 15.04 -7.81
CA SER A 147 12.96 15.48 -6.39
C SER A 147 14.21 16.27 -6.02
#